data_AF-A0A1R1Y0G3-F1
#
_entry.id   AF-A0A1R1Y0G3-F1
#
_cell.length_a   1.000
_cell.length_b   1.000
_cell.length_c   1.000
_cell.angle_alpha   90.00
_cell.angle_beta   90.00
_cell.angle_gamma   90.00
#
_symmetry.space_group_name_H-M   'P 1'
#
loop_
_entity.id
_entity.type
_entity.pdbx_description
1 polymer ?
#
loop_
_entity_poly.entity_id
_entity_poly.type
_entity_poly.pdbx_seq_one_letter_code
_entity_poly.pdbx_strand_id
1 'polypeptide(L)'
;MEVDGIPSNVEELEQESSDEEEEEESLRELMILILKTNLNEAIESIISLSSEIKLLDQFSKLKGISSTSENNNSHASKVNSDNRINSSNKEVDWKLDGGEYSSTAPNSSKKLVDKNGKPLQTFVITNSKQQILNSTFRPGHSLPTMTVDQFVDQELARGNFLSGGTEEPVPEEISDNDYEAIDAETVKKREWDLFVEQNPKGSGNTSNRG
;
A
#
# COMPACT_ATOMS: atom_id res chain seq x y z
N MET A 1 9.54 -62.36 58.53
CA MET A 1 9.83 -60.93 58.64
C MET A 1 10.52 -60.57 57.35
N GLU A 2 9.74 -60.17 56.35
CA GLU A 2 10.26 -59.69 55.07
C GLU A 2 9.28 -58.61 54.62
N VAL A 3 9.83 -57.42 54.42
CA VAL A 3 9.13 -56.15 54.31
C VAL A 3 9.14 -55.79 52.84
N ASP A 4 8.12 -56.24 52.11
CA ASP A 4 7.87 -55.81 50.74
C ASP A 4 7.00 -54.55 50.76
N GLY A 5 7.50 -53.45 50.17
CA GLY A 5 6.64 -52.31 49.80
C GLY A 5 7.26 -50.94 49.99
N ILE A 6 8.29 -50.56 49.20
CA ILE A 6 8.74 -49.16 49.04
C ILE A 6 9.11 -48.73 47.57
N PRO A 7 9.07 -49.53 46.48
CA PRO A 7 9.65 -49.06 45.21
C PRO A 7 8.80 -47.99 44.47
N SER A 8 7.48 -47.95 44.63
CA SER A 8 6.62 -47.10 43.77
C SER A 8 6.80 -45.59 43.99
N ASN A 9 7.10 -45.17 45.22
CA ASN A 9 7.20 -43.75 45.56
C ASN A 9 8.55 -43.13 45.14
N VAL A 10 9.58 -43.96 44.94
CA VAL A 10 10.90 -43.49 44.51
C VAL A 10 10.94 -43.31 42.98
N GLU A 11 10.34 -44.25 42.24
CA GLU A 11 10.18 -44.15 40.78
C GLU A 11 9.31 -42.95 40.37
N GLU A 12 8.26 -42.65 41.15
CA GLU A 12 7.37 -41.52 40.90
C GLU A 12 8.07 -40.17 41.18
N LEU A 13 8.91 -40.09 42.22
CA LEU A 13 9.73 -38.90 42.51
C LEU A 13 10.87 -38.71 41.50
N GLU A 14 11.46 -39.79 40.98
CA GLU A 14 12.48 -39.72 39.92
C GLU A 14 11.86 -39.22 38.60
N GLN A 15 10.64 -39.67 38.27
CA GLN A 15 9.89 -39.15 37.11
C GLN A 15 9.53 -37.67 37.27
N GLU A 16 9.00 -37.27 38.43
CA GLU A 16 8.65 -35.86 38.68
C GLU A 16 9.88 -34.94 38.61
N SER A 17 11.06 -35.40 39.09
CA SER A 17 12.31 -34.65 38.95
C SER A 17 12.83 -34.58 37.50
N SER A 18 12.63 -35.62 36.71
CA SER A 18 13.01 -35.64 35.30
C SER A 18 12.13 -34.70 34.47
N ASP A 19 10.83 -34.65 34.78
CA ASP A 19 9.88 -33.77 34.10
C ASP A 19 10.18 -32.29 34.42
N GLU A 20 10.54 -31.96 35.66
CA GLU A 20 10.98 -30.61 36.04
C GLU A 20 12.25 -30.15 35.31
N GLU A 21 13.22 -31.05 35.12
CA GLU A 21 14.45 -30.76 34.35
C GLU A 21 14.15 -30.52 32.86
N GLU A 22 13.23 -31.28 32.26
CA GLU A 22 12.79 -31.09 30.88
C GLU A 22 12.04 -29.75 30.67
N GLU A 23 11.22 -29.35 31.65
CA GLU A 23 10.55 -28.06 31.65
C GLU A 23 11.53 -26.89 31.76
N GLU A 24 12.57 -27.00 32.60
CA GLU A 24 13.58 -25.96 32.77
C GLU A 24 14.43 -25.78 31.49
N GLU A 25 14.82 -26.87 30.82
CA GLU A 25 15.54 -26.77 29.54
C GLU A 25 14.64 -26.18 28.44
N SER A 26 13.35 -26.53 28.42
CA SER A 26 12.38 -25.96 27.49
C SER A 26 12.21 -24.44 27.70
N LEU A 27 12.14 -23.99 28.96
CA LEU A 27 12.08 -22.57 29.30
C LEU A 27 13.37 -21.84 28.88
N ARG A 28 14.53 -22.47 29.10
CA ARG A 28 15.82 -21.94 28.69
C ARG A 28 15.92 -21.79 27.18
N GLU A 29 15.45 -22.78 26.42
CA GLU A 29 15.38 -22.72 24.96
C GLU A 29 14.47 -21.58 24.49
N LEU A 30 13.27 -21.46 25.08
CA LEU A 30 12.36 -20.36 24.79
C LEU A 30 12.99 -18.98 25.05
N MET A 31 13.68 -18.82 26.18
CA MET A 31 14.35 -17.57 26.53
C MET A 31 15.48 -17.22 25.54
N ILE A 32 16.26 -18.23 25.12
CA ILE A 32 17.27 -18.05 24.07
C ILE A 32 16.60 -17.64 22.75
N LEU A 33 15.46 -18.22 22.41
CA LEU A 33 14.70 -17.88 21.21
C LEU A 33 14.25 -16.40 21.27
N ILE A 34 13.68 -15.97 22.39
CA ILE A 34 13.24 -14.57 22.61
C ILE A 34 14.42 -13.60 22.48
N LEU A 35 15.58 -13.95 23.04
CA LEU A 35 16.78 -13.11 22.89
C LEU A 35 17.22 -13.01 21.42
N LYS A 36 17.16 -14.10 20.66
CA LYS A 36 17.47 -14.10 19.22
C LYS A 36 16.48 -13.27 18.42
N THR A 37 15.18 -13.35 18.72
CA THR A 37 14.16 -12.55 18.02
C THR A 37 14.35 -11.06 18.31
N ASN A 38 14.56 -10.70 19.57
CA ASN A 38 14.82 -9.31 19.97
C ASN A 38 16.11 -8.77 19.36
N LEU A 39 17.13 -9.61 19.19
CA LEU A 39 18.37 -9.23 18.50
C LEU A 39 18.10 -8.90 17.02
N ASN A 40 17.32 -9.72 16.33
CA ASN A 40 16.97 -9.46 14.93
C ASN A 40 16.14 -8.17 14.80
N GLU A 41 15.15 -7.98 15.66
CA GLU A 41 14.35 -6.75 15.73
C GLU A 41 15.23 -5.52 16.01
N ALA A 42 16.21 -5.64 16.91
CA ALA A 42 17.16 -4.58 17.19
C ALA A 42 18.01 -4.25 15.94
N ILE A 43 18.50 -5.25 15.20
CA ILE A 43 19.26 -5.04 13.95
C ILE A 43 18.39 -4.30 12.91
N GLU A 44 17.15 -4.74 12.71
CA GLU A 44 16.22 -4.08 11.79
C GLU A 44 15.94 -2.64 12.20
N SER A 45 15.72 -2.38 13.50
CA SER A 45 15.52 -1.04 14.02
C SER A 45 16.75 -0.13 13.79
N ILE A 46 17.98 -0.66 13.95
CA ILE A 46 19.21 0.09 13.69
C ILE A 46 19.32 0.47 12.21
N ILE A 47 19.00 -0.46 11.31
CA ILE A 47 19.02 -0.19 9.87
C ILE A 47 18.00 0.91 9.55
N SER A 48 16.78 0.81 10.08
CA SER A 48 15.71 1.80 9.92
C SER A 48 16.14 3.19 10.43
N LEU A 49 16.65 3.29 11.66
CA LEU A 49 17.14 4.54 12.25
C LEU A 49 18.31 5.12 11.46
N SER A 50 19.23 4.29 10.96
CA SER A 50 20.33 4.75 10.12
C SER A 50 19.84 5.39 8.81
N SER A 51 18.74 4.86 8.25
CA SER A 51 18.11 5.40 7.05
C SER A 51 17.36 6.70 7.36
N GLU A 52 16.68 6.78 8.49
CA GLU A 52 16.01 8.00 8.97
C GLU A 52 17.00 9.14 9.19
N ILE A 53 18.14 8.88 9.85
CA ILE A 53 19.19 9.90 10.05
C ILE A 53 19.69 10.45 8.72
N LYS A 54 19.90 9.59 7.72
CA LYS A 54 20.29 10.01 6.36
C LYS A 54 19.21 10.88 5.71
N LEU A 55 17.94 10.52 5.87
CA LEU A 55 16.82 11.31 5.36
C LEU A 55 16.70 12.67 6.06
N LEU A 56 16.89 12.72 7.38
CA LEU A 56 16.89 13.98 8.15
C LEU A 56 18.04 14.91 7.75
N ASP A 57 19.23 14.38 7.49
CA ASP A 57 20.35 15.15 6.95
C ASP A 57 20.00 15.76 5.58
N GLN A 58 19.43 14.95 4.68
CA GLN A 58 18.97 15.45 3.37
C GLN A 58 17.86 16.49 3.49
N PHE A 59 16.89 16.28 4.39
CA PHE A 59 15.82 17.24 4.65
C PHE A 59 16.37 18.56 5.20
N SER A 60 17.37 18.50 6.09
CA SER A 60 18.05 19.69 6.60
C SER A 60 18.74 20.49 5.47
N LYS A 61 19.40 19.80 4.54
CA LYS A 61 20.03 20.40 3.36
C LYS A 61 19.01 21.02 2.41
N LEU A 62 17.88 20.36 2.17
CA LEU A 62 16.77 20.88 1.37
C LEU A 62 16.12 22.13 2.01
N LYS A 63 15.93 22.12 3.33
CA LYS A 63 15.41 23.28 4.09
C LYS A 63 16.37 24.47 4.04
N GLY A 64 17.68 24.23 4.04
CA GLY A 64 18.69 25.28 3.83
C GLY A 64 18.67 25.88 2.42
N ILE A 65 18.28 25.08 1.42
CA ILE A 65 18.08 25.54 0.03
C ILE A 65 16.77 26.34 -0.12
N SER A 66 15.69 25.99 0.58
CA SER A 66 14.42 26.71 0.45
C SER A 66 14.44 28.09 1.15
N SER A 67 15.28 28.28 2.17
CA SER A 67 15.40 29.58 2.87
C SER A 67 16.31 30.58 2.16
N THR A 68 17.03 30.19 1.11
CA THR A 68 17.96 31.06 0.37
C THR A 68 17.41 31.57 -0.96
N SER A 69 16.15 31.25 -1.32
CA SER A 69 15.51 31.69 -2.58
C SER A 69 14.34 32.67 -2.40
N GLU A 70 14.21 33.34 -1.26
CA GLU A 70 13.24 34.44 -1.06
C GLU A 70 13.90 35.66 -0.44
N ASN A 71 14.69 36.38 -1.24
CA ASN A 71 15.09 37.76 -0.93
C ASN A 71 15.31 38.48 -2.25
N ASN A 72 14.25 39.09 -2.79
CA ASN A 72 14.24 40.28 -3.66
C ASN A 72 12.81 40.52 -4.17
N ASN A 73 11.93 41.01 -3.30
CA ASN A 73 10.80 41.87 -3.71
C ASN A 73 10.16 42.51 -2.47
N SER A 74 10.87 43.46 -1.87
CA SER A 74 10.28 44.45 -0.99
C SER A 74 9.57 45.51 -1.85
N HIS A 75 8.34 45.24 -2.27
CA HIS A 75 7.41 46.29 -2.70
C HIS A 75 6.09 46.17 -1.94
N ALA A 76 5.85 47.23 -1.18
CA ALA A 76 4.72 47.49 -0.32
C ALA A 76 3.35 47.20 -0.97
N SER A 77 2.53 46.43 -0.26
CA SER A 77 1.12 46.80 -0.06
C SER A 77 0.57 46.11 1.19
N LYS A 78 0.64 46.82 2.33
CA LYS A 78 -0.46 46.78 3.29
C LYS A 78 -1.71 47.19 2.53
N VAL A 79 -2.78 46.41 2.58
CA VAL A 79 -4.21 46.83 2.51
C VAL A 79 -5.11 45.59 2.36
N ASN A 80 -6.10 45.53 3.25
CA ASN A 80 -7.35 44.75 3.20
C ASN A 80 -7.34 43.25 3.54
N SER A 81 -7.39 43.00 4.84
CA SER A 81 -8.20 41.94 5.44
C SER A 81 -9.70 42.25 5.27
N ASP A 82 -10.24 42.08 4.06
CA ASP A 82 -11.68 41.83 3.89
C ASP A 82 -11.97 41.41 2.45
N ASN A 83 -12.02 40.10 2.22
CA ASN A 83 -12.71 39.51 1.07
C ASN A 83 -13.05 38.06 1.37
N ARG A 84 -13.98 37.87 2.32
CA ARG A 84 -14.82 36.66 2.37
C ARG A 84 -15.77 36.71 1.17
N ILE A 85 -15.25 36.42 -0.03
CA ILE A 85 -16.09 36.18 -1.21
C ILE A 85 -16.49 34.71 -1.15
N ASN A 86 -17.80 34.51 -1.03
CA ASN A 86 -18.52 33.23 -0.99
C ASN A 86 -17.89 32.15 -1.88
N SER A 87 -17.27 31.15 -1.25
CA SER A 87 -16.80 29.92 -1.89
C SER A 87 -17.86 28.82 -1.78
N SER A 88 -19.10 29.13 -2.16
CA SER A 88 -20.15 28.14 -2.38
C SER A 88 -20.38 28.05 -3.89
N ASN A 89 -19.92 26.96 -4.50
CA ASN A 89 -19.92 26.65 -5.95
C ASN A 89 -18.67 27.07 -6.74
N LYS A 90 -17.48 26.71 -6.27
CA LYS A 90 -16.35 26.49 -7.18
C LYS A 90 -16.36 25.01 -7.56
N GLU A 91 -17.22 24.66 -8.51
CA GLU A 91 -17.05 23.42 -9.27
C GLU A 91 -15.61 23.43 -9.77
N VAL A 92 -14.83 22.43 -9.37
CA VAL A 92 -13.48 22.21 -9.89
C VAL A 92 -13.67 21.75 -11.33
N ASP A 93 -13.86 22.70 -12.24
CA ASP A 93 -13.92 22.43 -13.67
C ASP A 93 -12.52 21.95 -14.06
N TRP A 94 -12.39 20.65 -14.34
CA TRP A 94 -11.15 20.01 -14.81
C TRP A 94 -10.70 20.54 -16.19
N LYS A 95 -11.51 21.40 -16.80
CA LYS A 95 -11.21 22.07 -18.06
C LYS A 95 -10.07 23.07 -17.87
N LEU A 96 -9.00 22.84 -18.64
CA LEU A 96 -7.82 23.70 -18.71
C LEU A 96 -8.14 25.17 -19.07
N ASP A 97 -9.27 25.41 -19.74
CA ASP A 97 -9.74 26.74 -20.15
C ASP A 97 -10.55 27.50 -19.07
N GLY A 98 -10.91 26.86 -17.96
CA GLY A 98 -11.87 27.39 -16.97
C GLY A 98 -11.28 27.53 -15.58
N GLY A 99 -10.55 28.60 -15.30
CA GLY A 99 -10.05 28.86 -13.95
C GLY A 99 -9.20 30.11 -13.80
N GLU A 100 -8.79 30.40 -12.56
CA GLU A 100 -7.89 31.52 -12.19
C GLU A 100 -6.58 31.52 -12.98
N TYR A 101 -6.17 30.39 -13.55
CA TYR A 101 -4.99 30.29 -14.42
C TYR A 101 -5.15 31.06 -15.75
N SER A 102 -6.37 31.37 -16.18
CA SER A 102 -6.64 32.16 -17.39
C SER A 102 -6.62 33.67 -17.17
N SER A 103 -6.78 34.15 -15.93
CA SER A 103 -6.99 35.58 -15.64
C SER A 103 -5.70 36.38 -15.42
N THR A 104 -4.56 35.73 -15.22
CA THR A 104 -3.27 36.40 -15.00
C THR A 104 -2.48 36.66 -16.28
N ALA A 105 -2.92 36.12 -17.42
CA ALA A 105 -2.26 36.36 -18.71
C ALA A 105 -2.74 37.70 -19.33
N PRO A 106 -1.86 38.50 -19.98
CA PRO A 106 -2.20 39.81 -20.56
C PRO A 106 -3.29 39.81 -21.64
N ASN A 107 -3.80 38.64 -22.04
CA ASN A 107 -4.84 38.43 -23.06
C ASN A 107 -5.86 37.38 -22.58
N SER A 108 -6.48 37.62 -21.42
CA SER A 108 -7.34 36.68 -20.67
C SER A 108 -8.67 36.26 -21.35
N SER A 109 -8.80 36.42 -22.67
CA SER A 109 -10.05 36.18 -23.42
C SER A 109 -9.93 35.14 -24.53
N LYS A 110 -8.78 34.46 -24.69
CA LYS A 110 -8.57 33.44 -25.72
C LYS A 110 -8.44 32.05 -25.12
N LYS A 111 -9.28 31.12 -25.59
CA LYS A 111 -9.24 29.68 -25.25
C LYS A 111 -7.86 29.11 -25.59
N LEU A 112 -7.30 28.28 -24.71
CA LEU A 112 -5.99 27.66 -24.89
C LEU A 112 -6.04 26.53 -25.93
N VAL A 113 -7.22 25.92 -26.07
CA VAL A 113 -7.46 24.77 -26.93
C VAL A 113 -8.67 25.02 -27.83
N ASP A 114 -8.58 24.62 -29.10
CA ASP A 114 -9.74 24.60 -30.00
C ASP A 114 -10.75 23.51 -29.58
N LYS A 115 -12.00 23.57 -30.05
CA LYS A 115 -13.06 22.58 -29.76
C LYS A 115 -12.65 21.14 -30.12
N ASN A 116 -11.69 21.00 -31.02
CA ASN A 116 -11.13 19.71 -31.46
C ASN A 116 -9.88 19.28 -30.68
N GLY A 117 -9.52 19.96 -29.57
CA GLY A 117 -8.36 19.59 -28.75
C GLY A 117 -7.01 20.13 -29.24
N LYS A 118 -6.99 20.95 -30.29
CA LYS A 118 -5.74 21.49 -30.85
C LYS A 118 -5.27 22.71 -30.05
N PRO A 119 -4.02 22.73 -29.54
CA PRO A 119 -3.50 23.88 -28.80
C PRO A 119 -3.38 25.09 -29.75
N LEU A 120 -4.01 26.20 -29.36
CA LEU A 120 -4.04 27.44 -30.15
C LEU A 120 -2.82 28.33 -29.87
N GLN A 121 -2.14 28.10 -28.75
CA GLN A 121 -0.98 28.88 -28.32
C GLN A 121 0.29 28.02 -28.32
N THR A 122 1.37 28.58 -28.85
CA THR A 122 2.71 28.00 -28.72
C THR A 122 3.15 28.09 -27.26
N PHE A 123 3.42 26.96 -26.60
CA PHE A 123 4.09 26.93 -25.30
C PHE A 123 5.59 26.75 -25.51
N VAL A 124 6.40 27.42 -24.68
CA VAL A 124 7.85 27.23 -24.66
C VAL A 124 8.15 26.06 -23.74
N ILE A 125 8.79 25.01 -24.26
CA ILE A 125 9.31 23.92 -23.43
C ILE A 125 10.47 24.52 -22.63
N THR A 126 10.20 24.95 -21.40
CA THR A 126 11.26 25.37 -20.48
C THR A 126 12.07 24.15 -20.03
N ASN A 127 13.25 24.38 -19.45
CA ASN A 127 14.12 23.33 -18.91
C ASN A 127 13.49 22.48 -17.77
N SER A 128 12.23 22.78 -17.42
CA SER A 128 11.38 22.04 -16.51
C SER A 128 11.25 20.56 -16.88
N LYS A 129 11.29 20.20 -18.18
CA LYS A 129 11.24 18.79 -18.60
C LYS A 129 12.43 17.98 -18.06
N GLN A 130 13.63 18.57 -18.07
CA GLN A 130 14.83 17.93 -17.51
C GLN A 130 14.78 17.87 -15.98
N GLN A 131 14.24 18.91 -15.32
CA GLN A 131 14.06 18.92 -13.87
C GLN A 131 13.01 17.90 -13.39
N ILE A 132 11.93 17.72 -14.15
CA ILE A 132 10.89 16.70 -13.89
C ILE A 132 11.49 15.31 -14.09
N LEU A 133 12.23 15.06 -15.18
CA LEU A 133 12.92 13.79 -15.43
C LEU A 133 13.93 13.45 -14.33
N ASN A 134 14.72 14.43 -13.88
CA ASN A 134 15.66 14.22 -12.77
C ASN A 134 14.94 14.01 -11.42
N SER A 135 13.69 14.47 -11.29
CA SER A 135 12.87 14.28 -10.10
C SER A 135 12.09 12.97 -10.08
N THR A 136 11.91 12.30 -11.23
CA THR A 136 11.26 10.97 -11.30
C THR A 136 12.20 9.82 -10.95
N PHE A 137 13.52 10.01 -11.04
CA PHE A 137 14.53 8.99 -10.69
C PHE A 137 15.39 9.43 -9.50
N ARG A 138 14.73 9.67 -8.36
CA ARG A 138 15.43 9.94 -7.10
C ARG A 138 15.94 8.64 -6.46
N PRO A 139 17.04 8.66 -5.70
CA PRO A 139 17.45 7.51 -4.89
C PRO A 139 16.30 7.08 -3.98
N GLY A 140 15.84 5.83 -4.10
CA GLY A 140 14.67 5.29 -3.39
C GLY A 140 13.37 5.22 -4.21
N HIS A 141 13.31 5.87 -5.38
CA HIS A 141 12.23 5.68 -6.35
C HIS A 141 12.68 4.66 -7.41
N SER A 142 12.83 3.40 -6.99
CA SER A 142 13.03 2.28 -7.90
C SER A 142 11.68 1.82 -8.43
N LEU A 143 11.11 2.55 -9.39
CA LEU A 143 10.15 1.91 -10.27
C LEU A 143 10.88 0.77 -10.99
N PRO A 144 10.25 -0.41 -11.19
CA PRO A 144 10.85 -1.46 -12.00
C PRO A 144 11.38 -0.84 -13.29
N THR A 145 12.67 -0.99 -13.56
CA THR A 145 13.32 -0.48 -14.78
C THR A 145 12.87 -1.22 -16.04
N MET A 146 11.93 -2.14 -15.87
CA MET A 146 11.47 -3.11 -16.83
C MET A 146 9.96 -2.99 -16.97
N THR A 147 9.46 -3.05 -18.20
CA THR A 147 8.03 -3.04 -18.45
C THR A 147 7.40 -4.35 -17.95
N VAL A 148 6.09 -4.31 -17.66
CA VAL A 148 5.34 -5.49 -17.20
C VAL A 148 5.51 -6.67 -18.17
N ASP A 149 5.42 -6.41 -19.48
CA ASP A 149 5.59 -7.42 -20.52
C ASP A 149 6.97 -8.09 -20.45
N GLN A 150 8.03 -7.28 -20.29
CA GLN A 150 9.40 -7.77 -20.20
C GLN A 150 9.66 -8.54 -18.89
N PHE A 151 8.88 -8.29 -17.84
CA PHE A 151 8.90 -9.07 -16.59
C PHE A 151 8.21 -10.42 -16.76
N VAL A 152 7.06 -10.44 -17.43
CA VAL A 152 6.37 -11.70 -17.76
C VAL A 152 7.26 -12.59 -18.62
N ASP A 153 7.96 -12.05 -19.62
CA ASP A 153 8.90 -12.82 -20.45
C ASP A 153 10.06 -13.42 -19.64
N GLN A 154 10.59 -12.69 -18.64
CA GLN A 154 11.65 -13.20 -17.77
C GLN A 154 11.15 -14.28 -16.81
N GLU A 155 9.96 -14.14 -16.25
CA GLU A 155 9.38 -15.16 -15.38
C GLU A 155 8.97 -16.42 -16.17
N LEU A 156 8.51 -16.26 -17.41
CA LEU A 156 8.25 -17.37 -18.34
C LEU A 156 9.55 -18.09 -18.70
N ALA A 157 10.63 -17.35 -19.00
CA ALA A 157 11.95 -17.94 -19.24
C ALA A 157 12.54 -18.63 -18.00
N ARG A 158 12.20 -18.18 -16.79
CA ARG A 158 12.56 -18.82 -15.52
C ARG A 158 11.68 -20.01 -15.15
N GLY A 159 10.62 -20.28 -15.92
CA GLY A 159 9.67 -21.36 -15.64
C GLY A 159 8.82 -21.10 -14.39
N ASN A 160 8.79 -19.86 -13.90
CA ASN A 160 8.06 -19.45 -12.70
C ASN A 160 6.64 -18.92 -13.04
N PHE A 161 6.19 -19.20 -14.26
CA PHE A 161 4.87 -18.82 -14.77
C PHE A 161 3.89 -20.00 -14.61
N LEU A 162 2.83 -19.80 -13.83
CA LEU A 162 1.78 -20.80 -13.65
C LEU A 162 0.92 -20.87 -14.93
N SER A 163 1.30 -21.72 -15.87
CA SER A 163 0.59 -21.90 -17.15
C SER A 163 -0.78 -22.61 -17.02
N GLY A 164 -1.21 -22.99 -15.82
CA GLY A 164 -2.35 -23.89 -15.60
C GLY A 164 -3.63 -23.26 -15.04
N GLY A 165 -3.75 -21.93 -15.02
CA GLY A 165 -4.88 -21.23 -14.38
C GLY A 165 -5.95 -20.66 -15.33
N THR A 166 -5.78 -20.78 -16.65
CA THR A 166 -6.68 -20.17 -17.65
C THR A 166 -7.59 -21.16 -18.37
N GLU A 167 -7.58 -22.43 -17.98
CA GLU A 167 -8.70 -23.31 -18.32
C GLU A 167 -9.83 -22.93 -17.36
N GLU A 168 -10.79 -22.14 -17.84
CA GLU A 168 -12.09 -22.06 -17.18
C GLU A 168 -12.52 -23.50 -16.89
N PRO A 169 -12.85 -23.85 -15.64
CA PRO A 169 -13.30 -25.20 -15.34
C PRO A 169 -14.46 -25.49 -16.28
N VAL A 170 -14.27 -26.44 -17.19
CA VAL A 170 -15.34 -26.91 -18.06
C VAL A 170 -16.46 -27.32 -17.09
N PRO A 171 -17.65 -26.70 -17.16
CA PRO A 171 -18.73 -27.06 -16.27
C PRO A 171 -18.97 -28.55 -16.46
N GLU A 172 -18.69 -29.35 -15.43
CA GLU A 172 -18.94 -30.77 -15.46
C GLU A 172 -20.44 -30.96 -15.73
N GLU A 173 -20.77 -31.62 -16.85
CA GLU A 173 -22.16 -31.97 -17.15
C GLU A 173 -22.63 -32.98 -16.10
N ILE A 174 -23.31 -32.47 -15.08
CA ILE A 174 -23.92 -33.26 -14.03
C ILE A 174 -24.94 -34.19 -14.70
N SER A 175 -24.79 -35.50 -14.52
CA SER A 175 -25.74 -36.47 -15.09
C SER A 175 -27.11 -36.31 -14.41
N ASP A 176 -28.18 -36.26 -15.20
CA ASP A 176 -29.58 -36.16 -14.71
C ASP A 176 -29.99 -37.28 -13.71
N ASN A 177 -29.19 -38.33 -13.57
CA ASN A 177 -29.43 -39.44 -12.65
C ASN A 177 -28.72 -39.31 -11.29
N ASP A 178 -27.90 -38.28 -11.07
CA ASP A 178 -27.20 -38.04 -9.80
C ASP A 178 -27.95 -37.00 -8.95
N TYR A 179 -28.89 -37.50 -8.14
CA TYR A 179 -29.71 -36.67 -7.26
C TYR A 179 -28.89 -35.92 -6.20
N GLU A 180 -27.76 -36.47 -5.73
CA GLU A 180 -26.93 -35.84 -4.69
C GLU A 180 -26.19 -34.61 -5.25
N ALA A 181 -25.68 -34.71 -6.48
CA ALA A 181 -25.01 -33.59 -7.15
C ALA A 181 -25.98 -32.45 -7.50
N ILE A 182 -27.21 -32.78 -7.91
CA ILE A 182 -28.27 -31.79 -8.18
C ILE A 182 -28.65 -31.06 -6.90
N ASP A 183 -28.84 -31.77 -5.80
CA ASP A 183 -29.19 -31.17 -4.51
C ASP A 183 -28.08 -30.22 -4.01
N ALA A 184 -26.81 -30.60 -4.12
CA ALA A 184 -25.69 -29.75 -3.74
C ALA A 184 -25.63 -28.43 -4.54
N GLU A 185 -25.93 -28.47 -5.84
CA GLU A 185 -25.97 -27.27 -6.67
C GLU A 185 -27.11 -26.33 -6.25
N THR A 186 -28.28 -26.88 -5.91
CA THR A 186 -29.42 -26.07 -5.45
C THR A 186 -29.15 -25.40 -4.10
N VAL A 187 -28.45 -26.09 -3.19
CA VAL A 187 -28.02 -25.53 -1.90
C VAL A 187 -27.04 -24.38 -2.11
N LYS A 188 -26.02 -24.57 -2.96
CA LYS A 188 -25.02 -23.54 -3.28
C LYS A 188 -25.65 -22.30 -3.93
N LYS A 189 -26.63 -22.48 -4.83
CA LYS A 189 -27.39 -21.35 -5.43
C LYS A 189 -28.15 -20.57 -4.36
N ARG A 190 -28.81 -21.27 -3.42
CA ARG A 190 -29.51 -20.62 -2.30
C ARG A 190 -28.56 -19.86 -1.38
N GLU A 191 -27.41 -20.43 -1.06
CA GLU A 191 -26.39 -19.77 -0.23
C GLU A 191 -25.86 -18.49 -0.89
N TRP A 192 -25.65 -18.53 -2.21
CA TRP A 192 -25.22 -17.36 -2.97
C TRP A 192 -26.28 -16.25 -2.96
N ASP A 193 -27.55 -16.59 -3.14
CA ASP A 193 -28.65 -15.63 -3.07
C ASP A 193 -28.73 -14.97 -1.69
N LEU A 194 -28.61 -15.76 -0.61
CA LEU A 194 -28.57 -15.25 0.77
C LEU A 194 -27.38 -14.30 1.01
N PHE A 195 -26.20 -14.64 0.49
CA PHE A 195 -25.01 -13.81 0.61
C PHE A 195 -25.18 -12.46 -0.11
N VAL A 196 -25.76 -12.47 -1.31
CA VAL A 196 -26.03 -11.23 -2.09
C VAL A 196 -27.08 -10.37 -1.38
N GLU A 197 -28.12 -10.97 -0.81
CA GLU A 197 -29.16 -10.27 -0.04
C GLU A 197 -28.59 -9.64 1.24
N GLN A 198 -27.72 -10.34 1.95
CA GLN A 198 -27.06 -9.85 3.18
C GLN A 198 -26.03 -8.74 2.91
N ASN A 199 -25.46 -8.68 1.69
CA ASN A 199 -24.41 -7.72 1.32
C ASN A 199 -24.88 -6.76 0.21
N PRO A 200 -25.81 -5.83 0.51
CA PRO A 200 -26.27 -4.87 -0.47
C PRO A 200 -25.11 -3.96 -0.91
N LYS A 201 -25.02 -3.72 -2.22
CA LYS A 201 -23.99 -2.84 -2.80
C LYS A 201 -24.05 -1.47 -2.13
N GLY A 202 -22.91 -1.04 -1.57
CA GLY A 202 -22.79 0.28 -0.92
C GLY A 202 -23.03 0.29 0.59
N SER A 203 -23.19 -0.86 1.25
CA SER A 203 -23.27 -0.96 2.73
C SER A 203 -22.11 -0.27 3.46
N GLY A 204 -20.89 -0.29 2.88
CA GLY A 204 -19.68 0.30 3.46
C GLY A 204 -19.50 1.83 3.27
N ASN A 205 -20.28 2.49 2.41
CA ASN A 205 -20.16 3.93 2.14
C ASN A 205 -21.45 4.69 2.48
N THR A 206 -22.00 4.42 3.66
CA THR A 206 -23.23 5.06 4.16
C THR A 206 -22.95 6.24 5.09
N SER A 207 -21.74 6.32 5.66
CA SER A 207 -21.38 7.32 6.67
C SER A 207 -21.07 8.71 6.11
N ASN A 208 -20.98 8.88 4.78
CA ASN A 208 -20.58 10.14 4.13
C ASN A 208 -21.72 10.80 3.34
N ARG A 209 -22.98 10.61 3.77
CA ARG A 209 -24.18 11.26 3.19
C ARG A 209 -24.58 12.52 3.98
N GLY A 210 -23.61 13.36 4.34
CA GLY A 210 -23.79 14.66 4.98
C GLY A 210 -23.05 15.75 4.24
#